data_AF-A0A3B8NL41-F1
#
_entry.id   AF-A0A3B8NL41-F1
#
_cell.length_a   1.000
_cell.length_b   1.000
_cell.length_c   1.000
_cell.angle_alpha   90.00
_cell.angle_beta   90.00
_cell.angle_gamma   90.00
#
_symmetry.space_group_name_H-M   'P 1'
#
loop_
_entity.id
_entity.type
_entity.pdbx_description
1 polymer ?
#
loop_
_entity_poly.entity_id
_entity_poly.type
_entity_poly.pdbx_seq_one_letter_code
_entity_poly.pdbx_strand_id
1 'polypeptide(L)'
;MTNEIQTIVTFVLDRSGSMSSVKSKVISGFNEYVEGMKSNDEATVIRLNAFDNKSNDVIYDFEDINHVRRLSGEDYIPGGLTPLYDAIGQSVSATEEFVKGSETESQVIVTIMTDGLENASIEYGIKDVHALISNKEKEGWQFVYLGANQDSWEMGAGMGISHQRVSNYDASNPDSALKTISETTRRMRSSMRENQDVGSIFTAEELEKLNKKKDQWRRSQ
;
A
#
# COMPACT_ATOMS: atom_id res chain seq x y z
N MET A 1 -29.05 14.99 2.33
CA MET A 1 -28.64 13.65 1.94
C MET A 1 -27.13 13.72 1.81
N THR A 2 -26.38 13.28 2.82
CA THR A 2 -24.93 13.07 2.65
C THR A 2 -24.81 11.89 1.71
N ASN A 3 -24.27 12.08 0.50
CA ASN A 3 -23.90 10.94 -0.33
C ASN A 3 -22.95 10.08 0.50
N GLU A 4 -23.30 8.81 0.66
CA GLU A 4 -22.45 7.85 1.35
C GLU A 4 -21.22 7.60 0.47
N ILE A 5 -20.04 8.04 0.92
CA ILE A 5 -18.79 7.85 0.18
C ILE A 5 -18.10 6.60 0.74
N GLN A 6 -17.89 5.61 -0.11
CA GLN A 6 -17.12 4.41 0.22
C GLN A 6 -15.62 4.66 0.03
N THR A 7 -14.80 4.18 0.95
CA THR A 7 -13.34 4.15 0.78
C THR A 7 -12.91 2.79 0.27
N ILE A 8 -12.18 2.76 -0.85
CA ILE A 8 -11.55 1.56 -1.37
C ILE A 8 -10.06 1.64 -1.06
N VAL A 9 -9.56 0.66 -0.32
CA VAL A 9 -8.14 0.51 -0.02
C VAL A 9 -7.60 -0.69 -0.79
N THR A 10 -6.65 -0.48 -1.68
CA THR A 10 -5.97 -1.56 -2.42
C THR A 10 -4.52 -1.67 -1.96
N PHE A 11 -4.14 -2.82 -1.43
CA PHE A 11 -2.74 -3.14 -1.14
C PHE A 11 -2.12 -3.94 -2.27
N VAL A 12 -0.97 -3.47 -2.74
CA VAL A 12 -0.03 -4.19 -3.59
C VAL A 12 1.16 -4.54 -2.72
N LEU A 13 1.14 -5.75 -2.14
CA LEU A 13 2.07 -6.19 -1.13
C LEU A 13 3.06 -7.20 -1.69
N ASP A 14 4.33 -6.84 -1.71
CA ASP A 14 5.40 -7.75 -2.13
C ASP A 14 5.41 -8.99 -1.24
N ARG A 15 5.51 -10.17 -1.85
CA ARG A 15 5.82 -11.44 -1.19
C ARG A 15 6.98 -12.14 -1.90
N SER A 16 7.90 -11.38 -2.47
CA SER A 16 9.12 -11.90 -3.07
C SER A 16 9.98 -12.65 -2.03
N GLY A 17 10.97 -13.42 -2.49
CA GLY A 17 11.82 -14.22 -1.61
C GLY A 17 12.50 -13.43 -0.47
N SER A 18 12.81 -12.14 -0.66
CA SER A 18 13.42 -11.28 0.36
C SER A 18 12.54 -11.08 1.59
N MET A 19 11.21 -11.08 1.39
CA MET A 19 10.22 -10.92 2.46
C MET A 19 10.16 -12.11 3.43
N SER A 20 10.79 -13.25 3.09
CA SER A 20 10.77 -14.48 3.90
C SER A 20 11.22 -14.25 5.35
N SER A 21 12.25 -13.43 5.54
CA SER A 21 12.82 -13.17 6.87
C SER A 21 11.92 -12.34 7.78
N VAL A 22 10.95 -11.61 7.21
CA VAL A 22 10.05 -10.70 7.91
C VAL A 22 8.57 -11.08 7.77
N LYS A 23 8.28 -12.24 7.19
CA LYS A 23 6.92 -12.80 7.01
C LYS A 23 6.01 -12.59 8.22
N SER A 24 6.46 -12.97 9.41
CA SER A 24 5.64 -12.86 10.63
C SER A 24 5.31 -11.42 11.00
N LYS A 25 6.25 -10.49 10.78
CA LYS A 25 6.05 -9.06 11.02
C LYS A 25 5.12 -8.42 9.99
N VAL A 26 5.26 -8.79 8.72
CA VAL A 26 4.33 -8.35 7.65
C VAL A 26 2.90 -8.79 7.99
N ILE A 27 2.72 -10.07 8.34
CA ILE A 27 1.41 -10.61 8.72
C ILE A 27 0.84 -9.89 9.95
N SER A 28 1.65 -9.72 11.01
CA SER A 28 1.19 -9.02 12.22
C SER A 28 0.82 -7.56 11.92
N GLY A 29 1.70 -6.84 11.23
CA GLY A 29 1.51 -5.45 10.84
C GLY A 29 0.29 -5.23 9.97
N PHE A 30 0.05 -6.10 8.99
CA PHE A 30 -1.12 -5.98 8.11
C PHE A 30 -2.41 -6.23 8.89
N ASN A 31 -2.40 -7.20 9.80
CA ASN A 31 -3.54 -7.44 10.68
C ASN A 31 -3.80 -6.27 11.64
N GLU A 32 -2.75 -5.62 12.16
CA GLU A 32 -2.87 -4.40 12.94
C GLU A 32 -3.37 -3.23 12.09
N TYR A 33 -2.94 -3.12 10.83
CA TYR A 33 -3.46 -2.13 9.88
C TYR A 33 -4.97 -2.28 9.70
N VAL A 34 -5.44 -3.50 9.43
CA VAL A 34 -6.86 -3.81 9.24
C VAL A 34 -7.67 -3.48 10.49
N GLU A 35 -7.21 -3.93 11.67
CA GLU A 35 -7.89 -3.63 12.93
C GLU A 35 -7.92 -2.12 13.20
N GLY A 36 -6.80 -1.47 12.90
CA GLY A 36 -6.66 -0.03 12.86
C GLY A 36 -7.39 0.65 11.71
N MET A 37 -8.22 0.00 10.92
CA MET A 37 -9.03 0.66 9.89
C MET A 37 -10.53 0.42 10.05
N LYS A 38 -10.91 -0.58 10.86
CA LYS A 38 -12.29 -0.85 11.25
C LYS A 38 -12.95 0.39 11.83
N SER A 39 -14.17 0.65 11.37
CA SER A 39 -15.00 1.79 11.75
C SER A 39 -16.44 1.50 11.30
N ASN A 40 -17.41 1.78 12.18
CA ASN A 40 -18.84 1.63 11.84
C ASN A 40 -19.38 2.85 11.07
N ASP A 41 -18.68 3.98 11.11
CA ASP A 41 -19.15 5.25 10.54
C ASP A 41 -18.52 5.55 9.16
N GLU A 42 -17.61 4.69 8.71
CA GLU A 42 -16.78 4.91 7.52
C GLU A 42 -16.72 3.65 6.66
N ALA A 43 -17.71 3.48 5.77
CA ALA A 43 -17.76 2.40 4.79
C ALA A 43 -16.42 2.25 4.06
N THR A 44 -15.73 1.13 4.31
CA THR A 44 -14.40 0.86 3.77
C THR A 44 -14.33 -0.58 3.30
N VAL A 45 -13.92 -0.78 2.05
CA VAL A 45 -13.61 -2.09 1.49
C VAL A 45 -12.11 -2.20 1.22
N ILE A 46 -11.56 -3.39 1.39
CA ILE A 46 -10.14 -3.66 1.21
C ILE A 46 -9.90 -4.76 0.19
N ARG A 47 -8.94 -4.51 -0.70
CA ARG A 47 -8.33 -5.51 -1.57
C ARG A 47 -6.88 -5.70 -1.14
N LEU A 48 -6.45 -6.95 -0.99
CA LEU A 48 -5.05 -7.29 -0.78
C LEU A 48 -4.59 -8.18 -1.92
N ASN A 49 -3.69 -7.64 -2.74
CA ASN A 49 -2.95 -8.39 -3.73
C ASN A 49 -1.54 -8.66 -3.21
N ALA A 50 -1.20 -9.93 -2.97
CA ALA A 50 0.13 -10.36 -2.57
C ALA A 50 0.86 -10.99 -3.76
N PHE A 51 1.97 -10.40 -4.20
CA PHE A 51 2.58 -10.74 -5.49
C PHE A 51 4.02 -11.27 -5.38
N ASP A 52 4.32 -12.26 -6.21
CA ASP A 52 5.67 -12.63 -6.64
C ASP A 52 5.61 -13.08 -8.13
N ASN A 53 6.74 -13.42 -8.73
CA ASN A 53 6.75 -13.89 -10.13
C ASN A 53 6.20 -15.31 -10.35
N LYS A 54 5.80 -16.01 -9.28
CA LYS A 54 5.17 -17.33 -9.38
C LYS A 54 3.66 -17.23 -9.33
N SER A 55 3.15 -16.18 -8.71
CA SER A 55 1.75 -16.08 -8.30
C SER A 55 1.40 -14.64 -7.92
N ASN A 56 0.21 -14.20 -8.33
CA ASN A 56 -0.36 -12.91 -7.96
C ASN A 56 -1.69 -13.18 -7.22
N ASP A 57 -1.62 -13.34 -5.89
CA ASP A 57 -2.74 -13.86 -5.11
C ASP A 57 -3.59 -12.71 -4.56
N VAL A 58 -4.86 -12.73 -4.95
CA VAL A 58 -5.89 -11.87 -4.37
C VAL A 58 -6.37 -12.53 -3.09
N ILE A 59 -5.87 -12.06 -1.95
CA ILE A 59 -6.19 -12.62 -0.63
C ILE A 59 -7.53 -12.08 -0.12
N TYR A 60 -7.77 -10.79 -0.35
CA TYR A 60 -9.06 -10.13 -0.11
C TYR A 60 -9.49 -9.44 -1.39
N ASP A 61 -10.75 -9.60 -1.78
CA ASP A 61 -11.30 -9.04 -3.00
C ASP A 61 -12.44 -8.06 -2.69
N PHE A 62 -12.06 -6.80 -2.44
CA PHE A 62 -12.97 -5.70 -2.06
C PHE A 62 -13.92 -6.07 -0.91
N GLU A 63 -13.39 -6.76 0.10
CA GLU A 63 -14.14 -7.20 1.26
C GLU A 63 -14.38 -6.04 2.24
N ASP A 64 -15.52 -6.04 2.93
CA ASP A 64 -15.78 -5.08 4.02
C ASP A 64 -14.74 -5.25 5.13
N ILE A 65 -14.02 -4.17 5.44
CA ILE A 65 -12.92 -4.17 6.39
C ILE A 65 -13.34 -4.57 7.81
N ASN A 66 -14.64 -4.45 8.14
CA ASN A 66 -15.17 -4.86 9.44
C ASN A 66 -15.31 -6.39 9.54
N HIS A 67 -15.37 -7.09 8.41
CA HIS A 67 -15.64 -8.51 8.31
C HIS A 67 -14.48 -9.35 7.75
N VAL A 68 -13.40 -8.71 7.28
CA VAL A 68 -12.21 -9.44 6.82
C VAL A 68 -11.63 -10.32 7.92
N ARG A 69 -11.27 -11.54 7.54
CA ARG A 69 -10.53 -12.45 8.41
C ARG A 69 -9.09 -11.96 8.58
N ARG A 70 -8.40 -12.48 9.60
CA ARG A 70 -6.97 -12.21 9.78
C ARG A 70 -6.16 -12.87 8.68
N LEU A 71 -5.13 -12.16 8.21
CA LEU A 71 -4.10 -12.70 7.33
C LEU A 71 -3.30 -13.76 8.10
N SER A 72 -3.14 -14.93 7.51
CA SER A 72 -2.45 -16.07 8.11
C SER A 72 -1.13 -16.38 7.40
N GLY A 73 -0.36 -17.31 7.97
CA GLY A 73 0.86 -17.81 7.33
C GLY A 73 0.60 -18.66 6.08
N GLU A 74 -0.62 -19.16 5.89
CA GLU A 74 -1.02 -19.92 4.68
C GLU A 74 -1.37 -18.98 3.53
N ASP A 75 -1.86 -17.77 3.84
CA ASP A 75 -2.21 -16.77 2.84
C ASP A 75 -0.99 -16.03 2.28
N TYR A 76 -0.01 -15.78 3.15
CA TYR A 76 1.19 -15.01 2.80
C TYR A 76 2.42 -15.90 2.82
N ILE A 77 2.76 -16.44 1.64
CA ILE A 77 3.90 -17.35 1.44
C ILE A 77 4.93 -16.67 0.54
N PRO A 78 6.00 -16.10 1.11
CA PRO A 78 7.03 -15.46 0.31
C PRO A 78 7.80 -16.43 -0.60
N GLY A 79 8.15 -15.96 -1.80
CA GLY A 79 8.87 -16.75 -2.80
C GLY A 79 9.21 -15.94 -4.04
N GLY A 80 9.97 -16.53 -4.96
CA GLY A 80 10.16 -15.95 -6.28
C GLY A 80 10.86 -14.58 -6.31
N LEU A 81 10.58 -13.85 -7.39
CA LEU A 81 11.09 -12.54 -7.77
C LEU A 81 9.99 -11.48 -7.68
N THR A 82 10.32 -10.22 -7.99
CA THR A 82 9.48 -9.05 -7.76
C THR A 82 8.98 -8.44 -9.08
N PRO A 83 7.80 -8.87 -9.61
CA PRO A 83 7.14 -8.24 -10.75
C PRO A 83 6.27 -7.06 -10.27
N LEU A 84 6.91 -6.04 -9.70
CA LEU A 84 6.26 -4.88 -9.08
C LEU A 84 5.37 -4.13 -10.08
N TYR A 85 5.83 -3.88 -11.30
CA TYR A 85 5.07 -3.12 -12.28
C TYR A 85 3.82 -3.86 -12.75
N ASP A 86 3.92 -5.17 -12.99
CA ASP A 86 2.76 -6.00 -13.33
C ASP A 86 1.76 -6.03 -12.18
N ALA A 87 2.24 -6.20 -10.94
CA ALA A 87 1.39 -6.21 -9.76
C ALA A 87 0.65 -4.89 -9.57
N ILE A 88 1.30 -3.73 -9.82
CA ILE A 88 0.66 -2.41 -9.79
C ILE A 88 -0.38 -2.30 -10.90
N GLY A 89 0.00 -2.60 -12.15
CA GLY A 89 -0.89 -2.50 -13.31
C GLY A 89 -2.17 -3.30 -13.12
N GLN A 90 -2.02 -4.58 -12.78
CA GLN A 90 -3.14 -5.49 -12.56
C GLN A 90 -4.02 -5.08 -11.38
N SER A 91 -3.42 -4.60 -10.28
CA SER A 91 -4.19 -4.15 -9.11
C SER A 91 -4.99 -2.88 -9.40
N VAL A 92 -4.40 -1.91 -10.10
CA VAL A 92 -5.10 -0.68 -10.50
C VAL A 92 -6.24 -0.99 -11.47
N SER A 93 -6.03 -1.87 -12.44
CA SER A 93 -7.08 -2.31 -13.36
C SER A 93 -8.25 -2.97 -12.63
N ALA A 94 -7.97 -3.90 -11.71
CA ALA A 94 -9.02 -4.56 -10.91
C ALA A 94 -9.80 -3.56 -10.05
N THR A 95 -9.11 -2.60 -9.42
CA THR A 95 -9.76 -1.54 -8.64
C THR A 95 -10.60 -0.61 -9.50
N GLU A 96 -10.16 -0.32 -10.73
CA GLU A 96 -10.92 0.51 -11.65
C GLU A 96 -12.21 -0.20 -12.11
N GLU A 97 -12.14 -1.51 -12.37
CA GLU A 97 -13.31 -2.32 -12.68
C GLU A 97 -14.31 -2.34 -11.54
N PHE A 98 -13.84 -2.48 -10.29
CA PHE A 98 -14.70 -2.43 -9.11
C PHE A 98 -15.36 -1.05 -8.94
N VAL A 99 -14.60 0.05 -9.09
CA VAL A 99 -15.13 1.41 -9.03
C VAL A 99 -16.21 1.63 -10.10
N LYS A 100 -15.97 1.19 -11.34
CA LYS A 100 -16.94 1.30 -12.45
C LYS A 100 -18.21 0.49 -12.20
N GLY A 101 -18.10 -0.63 -11.50
CA GLY A 101 -19.23 -1.48 -11.12
C GLY A 101 -20.00 -0.99 -9.88
N SER A 102 -19.47 -0.03 -9.13
CA SER A 102 -20.10 0.50 -7.92
C SER A 102 -21.08 1.63 -8.24
N GLU A 103 -22.27 1.58 -7.67
CA GLU A 103 -23.23 2.69 -7.69
C GLU A 103 -22.91 3.76 -6.62
N THR A 104 -22.00 3.45 -5.70
CA THR A 104 -21.60 4.32 -4.60
C THR A 104 -20.37 5.14 -4.98
N GLU A 105 -20.44 6.45 -4.73
CA GLU A 105 -19.28 7.33 -4.91
C GLU A 105 -18.11 6.81 -4.06
N SER A 106 -16.96 6.65 -4.72
CA SER A 106 -15.82 5.95 -4.14
C SER A 106 -14.58 6.82 -4.17
N GLN A 107 -13.86 6.84 -3.05
CA GLN A 107 -12.50 7.36 -2.97
C GLN A 107 -11.51 6.19 -2.91
N VAL A 108 -10.38 6.30 -3.62
CA VAL A 108 -9.45 5.18 -3.79
C VAL A 108 -8.08 5.54 -3.23
N ILE A 109 -7.56 4.64 -2.39
CA ILE A 109 -6.20 4.67 -1.87
C ILE A 109 -5.50 3.37 -2.26
N VAL A 110 -4.39 3.48 -2.98
CA VAL A 110 -3.54 2.35 -3.38
C VAL A 110 -2.23 2.44 -2.60
N THR A 111 -1.96 1.43 -1.77
CA THR A 111 -0.73 1.32 -1.00
C THR A 111 0.15 0.24 -1.63
N ILE A 112 1.34 0.63 -2.04
CA ILE A 112 2.34 -0.25 -2.65
C ILE A 112 3.47 -0.43 -1.63
N MET A 113 3.77 -1.67 -1.27
CA MET A 113 4.81 -1.98 -0.29
C MET A 113 5.73 -3.08 -0.80
N THR A 114 7.04 -2.80 -0.82
CA THR A 114 8.07 -3.74 -1.30
C THR A 114 9.39 -3.55 -0.55
N ASP A 115 10.13 -4.64 -0.31
CA ASP A 115 11.55 -4.57 0.09
C ASP A 115 12.51 -4.88 -1.07
N GLY A 116 11.98 -5.44 -2.16
CA GLY A 116 12.71 -5.78 -3.38
C GLY A 116 12.67 -4.68 -4.44
N LEU A 117 13.63 -4.75 -5.36
CA LEU A 117 13.64 -3.98 -6.60
C LEU A 117 12.89 -4.75 -7.68
N GLU A 118 12.23 -4.03 -8.57
CA GLU A 118 11.65 -4.61 -9.80
C GLU A 118 12.69 -5.43 -10.57
N ASN A 119 12.35 -6.69 -10.90
CA ASN A 119 13.25 -7.59 -11.62
C ASN A 119 12.54 -8.72 -12.39
N ALA A 120 11.21 -8.69 -12.55
CA ALA A 120 10.46 -9.80 -13.13
C ALA A 120 9.18 -9.43 -13.91
N SER A 121 8.80 -8.16 -14.01
CA SER A 121 7.62 -7.72 -14.77
C SER A 121 7.78 -7.96 -16.27
N ILE A 122 6.68 -8.32 -16.93
CA ILE A 122 6.60 -8.68 -18.35
C ILE A 122 5.54 -7.86 -19.09
N GLU A 123 4.42 -7.54 -18.45
CA GLU A 123 3.27 -6.86 -19.08
C GLU A 123 3.39 -5.33 -19.01
N TYR A 124 3.88 -4.81 -17.89
CA TYR A 124 4.00 -3.39 -17.61
C TYR A 124 5.47 -3.00 -17.39
N GLY A 125 5.86 -1.89 -18.02
CA GLY A 125 7.11 -1.20 -17.70
C GLY A 125 6.88 0.01 -16.79
N ILE A 126 7.98 0.58 -16.31
CA ILE A 126 7.98 1.80 -15.48
C ILE A 126 7.21 2.97 -16.12
N LYS A 127 7.29 3.12 -17.45
CA LYS A 127 6.58 4.18 -18.19
C LYS A 127 5.07 3.94 -18.22
N ASP A 128 4.66 2.68 -18.34
CA ASP A 128 3.24 2.30 -18.34
C ASP A 128 2.64 2.54 -16.97
N VAL A 129 3.34 2.11 -15.90
CA VAL A 129 2.96 2.38 -14.51
C VAL A 129 2.89 3.89 -14.23
N HIS A 130 3.89 4.65 -14.68
CA HIS A 130 3.89 6.10 -14.52
C HIS A 130 2.67 6.76 -15.18
N ALA A 131 2.38 6.40 -16.43
CA ALA A 131 1.22 6.93 -17.14
C ALA A 131 -0.09 6.52 -16.45
N LEU A 132 -0.18 5.28 -15.99
CA LEU A 132 -1.34 4.74 -15.28
C LEU A 132 -1.61 5.50 -13.97
N ILE A 133 -0.61 5.62 -13.11
CA ILE A 133 -0.70 6.36 -11.84
C ILE A 133 -1.06 7.83 -12.10
N SER A 134 -0.34 8.48 -13.02
CA SER A 134 -0.59 9.89 -13.36
C SER A 134 -2.02 10.14 -13.85
N ASN A 135 -2.62 9.19 -14.56
CA ASN A 135 -4.00 9.30 -15.02
C ASN A 135 -4.99 9.09 -13.87
N LYS A 136 -4.74 8.10 -13.00
CA LYS A 136 -5.61 7.83 -11.86
C LYS A 136 -5.56 8.91 -10.78
N GLU A 137 -4.41 9.57 -10.57
CA GLU A 137 -4.34 10.73 -9.68
C GLU A 137 -5.19 11.91 -10.18
N LYS A 138 -5.34 12.10 -11.50
CA LYS A 138 -6.27 13.12 -12.05
C LYS A 138 -7.73 12.76 -11.80
N GLU A 139 -8.03 11.48 -11.61
CA GLU A 139 -9.34 10.97 -11.20
C GLU A 139 -9.53 10.99 -9.68
N GLY A 140 -8.57 11.55 -8.92
CA GLY A 140 -8.64 11.69 -7.47
C GLY A 140 -8.10 10.48 -6.68
N TRP A 141 -7.55 9.47 -7.35
CA TRP A 141 -6.94 8.33 -6.67
C TRP A 141 -5.66 8.76 -5.94
N GLN A 142 -5.38 8.13 -4.81
CA GLN A 142 -4.17 8.39 -4.04
C GLN A 142 -3.26 7.17 -4.08
N PHE A 143 -1.98 7.40 -4.31
CA PHE A 143 -0.96 6.35 -4.31
C PHE A 143 0.05 6.60 -3.19
N VAL A 144 0.33 5.57 -2.40
CA VAL A 144 1.32 5.58 -1.33
C VAL A 144 2.35 4.51 -1.63
N TYR A 145 3.63 4.87 -1.64
CA TYR A 145 4.72 3.92 -1.90
C TYR A 145 5.65 3.79 -0.70
N LEU A 146 5.82 2.55 -0.25
CA LEU A 146 6.69 2.15 0.84
C LEU A 146 7.76 1.20 0.32
N GLY A 147 8.97 1.72 0.16
CA GLY A 147 10.13 0.88 -0.16
C GLY A 147 11.06 0.73 1.04
N ALA A 148 11.78 -0.38 1.13
CA ALA A 148 12.66 -0.64 2.27
C ALA A 148 14.11 -0.11 2.10
N ASN A 149 14.41 0.48 0.93
CA ASN A 149 15.76 0.85 0.47
C ASN A 149 15.86 2.36 0.18
N GLN A 150 17.07 2.93 0.15
CA GLN A 150 17.25 4.37 -0.13
C GLN A 150 16.74 4.78 -1.52
N ASP A 151 16.64 3.83 -2.44
CA ASP A 151 16.20 4.03 -3.81
C ASP A 151 14.67 4.16 -3.94
N SER A 152 13.91 4.06 -2.84
CA SER A 152 12.44 4.17 -2.90
C SER A 152 11.99 5.51 -3.48
N TRP A 153 12.76 6.57 -3.24
CA TRP A 153 12.50 7.89 -3.82
C TRP A 153 12.64 7.88 -5.34
N GLU A 154 13.68 7.23 -5.87
CA GLU A 154 13.92 7.13 -7.30
C GLU A 154 12.88 6.23 -7.97
N MET A 155 12.56 5.09 -7.34
CA MET A 155 11.52 4.19 -7.81
C MET A 155 10.14 4.87 -7.82
N GLY A 156 9.78 5.53 -6.72
CA GLY A 156 8.52 6.28 -6.60
C GLY A 156 8.42 7.40 -7.64
N ALA A 157 9.47 8.21 -7.80
CA ALA A 157 9.52 9.25 -8.82
C ALA A 157 9.42 8.68 -10.24
N GLY A 158 10.10 7.56 -10.51
CA GLY A 158 10.03 6.87 -11.78
C GLY A 158 8.63 6.34 -12.11
N MET A 159 7.86 5.93 -11.09
CA MET A 159 6.45 5.56 -11.19
C MET A 159 5.49 6.76 -11.16
N GLY A 160 6.00 7.99 -11.05
CA GLY A 160 5.18 9.20 -11.06
C GLY A 160 4.51 9.54 -9.72
N ILE A 161 4.89 8.84 -8.65
CA ILE A 161 4.38 9.09 -7.31
C ILE A 161 5.16 10.26 -6.69
N SER A 162 4.42 11.27 -6.24
CA SER A 162 4.99 12.44 -5.59
C SER A 162 5.84 12.08 -4.36
N HIS A 163 6.95 12.79 -4.14
CA HIS A 163 7.84 12.60 -2.99
C HIS A 163 7.08 12.73 -1.66
N GLN A 164 6.04 13.54 -1.59
CA GLN A 164 5.19 13.69 -0.42
C GLN A 164 4.42 12.41 -0.03
N ARG A 165 4.37 11.41 -0.92
CA ARG A 165 3.63 10.14 -0.79
C ARG A 165 4.51 8.90 -0.92
N VAL A 166 5.82 9.11 -0.99
CA VAL A 166 6.83 8.05 -0.94
C VAL A 166 7.45 8.09 0.45
N SER A 167 7.78 6.92 1.00
CA SER A 167 8.60 6.85 2.20
C SER A 167 9.45 5.59 2.20
N ASN A 168 10.62 5.68 2.85
CA ASN A 168 11.38 4.49 3.17
C ASN A 168 10.85 3.90 4.48
N TYR A 169 10.85 2.58 4.60
CA TYR A 169 10.65 1.91 5.88
C TYR A 169 11.85 1.05 6.28
N ASP A 170 11.98 0.76 7.57
CA ASP A 170 12.94 -0.24 8.03
C ASP A 170 12.49 -1.64 7.58
N ALA A 171 13.17 -2.21 6.58
CA ALA A 171 12.97 -3.59 6.11
C ALA A 171 12.84 -4.62 7.24
N SER A 172 13.50 -4.40 8.38
CA SER A 172 13.49 -5.30 9.53
C SER A 172 12.22 -5.15 10.39
N ASN A 173 11.46 -4.08 10.22
CA ASN A 173 10.29 -3.69 11.02
C ASN A 173 9.10 -3.24 10.13
N PRO A 174 8.64 -4.08 9.18
CA PRO A 174 7.50 -3.76 8.33
C PRO A 174 6.19 -3.58 9.11
N ASP A 175 6.09 -4.19 10.30
CA ASP A 175 4.98 -4.02 11.23
C ASP A 175 4.80 -2.57 11.68
N SER A 176 5.89 -1.89 12.04
CA SER A 176 5.83 -0.47 12.40
C SER A 176 5.40 0.39 11.22
N ALA A 177 5.83 0.04 10.00
CA ALA A 177 5.46 0.78 8.79
C ALA A 177 3.97 0.65 8.50
N LEU A 178 3.44 -0.58 8.56
CA LEU A 178 2.01 -0.85 8.36
C LEU A 178 1.14 -0.16 9.41
N LYS A 179 1.59 -0.13 10.67
CA LYS A 179 0.91 0.64 11.72
C LYS A 179 0.85 2.13 11.40
N THR A 180 1.97 2.74 11.01
CA THR A 180 2.00 4.15 10.60
C THR A 180 1.07 4.40 9.41
N ILE A 181 1.03 3.48 8.45
CA ILE A 181 0.20 3.63 7.26
C ILE A 181 -1.28 3.49 7.56
N SER A 182 -1.66 2.78 8.62
CA SER A 182 -3.02 2.77 9.13
C SER A 182 -3.45 4.17 9.57
N GLU A 183 -2.61 4.86 10.36
CA GLU A 183 -2.83 6.23 10.81
C GLU A 183 -2.89 7.21 9.62
N THR A 184 -1.94 7.09 8.68
CA THR A 184 -1.91 7.90 7.45
C THR A 184 -3.15 7.67 6.58
N THR A 185 -3.57 6.41 6.38
CA THR A 185 -4.76 6.07 5.56
C THR A 185 -6.02 6.66 6.18
N ARG A 186 -6.20 6.54 7.51
CA ARG A 186 -7.34 7.16 8.21
C ARG A 186 -7.40 8.66 7.96
N ARG A 187 -6.26 9.36 8.09
CA ARG A 187 -6.20 10.80 7.85
C ARG A 187 -6.47 11.16 6.39
N MET A 188 -5.91 10.41 5.44
CA MET A 188 -6.18 10.59 4.01
C MET A 188 -7.68 10.44 3.71
N ARG A 189 -8.31 9.37 4.23
CA ARG A 189 -9.75 9.13 4.09
C ARG A 189 -10.58 10.31 4.58
N SER A 190 -10.25 10.86 5.76
CA SER A 190 -10.96 12.02 6.31
C SER A 190 -10.75 13.28 5.44
N SER A 191 -9.51 13.59 5.06
CA SER A 191 -9.22 14.77 4.23
C SER A 191 -9.84 14.70 2.84
N MET A 192 -9.87 13.52 2.21
CA MET A 192 -10.53 13.31 0.93
C MET A 192 -12.05 13.50 1.02
N ARG A 193 -12.72 13.02 2.09
CA ARG A 193 -14.14 13.29 2.34
C ARG A 193 -14.45 14.77 2.51
N GLU A 194 -13.52 15.52 3.09
CA GLU A 194 -13.64 16.97 3.29
C GLU A 194 -13.14 17.78 2.07
N ASN A 195 -12.72 17.10 1.00
CA ASN A 195 -12.14 17.69 -0.22
C ASN A 195 -10.98 18.66 0.08
N GLN A 196 -10.15 18.30 1.07
CA GLN A 196 -8.99 19.07 1.49
C GLN A 196 -7.73 18.58 0.75
N ASP A 197 -6.92 19.53 0.30
CA ASP A 197 -5.59 19.22 -0.24
C ASP A 197 -4.65 18.79 0.89
N VAL A 198 -4.31 17.50 0.89
CA VAL A 198 -3.34 16.90 1.81
C VAL A 198 -1.97 16.98 1.14
N GLY A 199 -1.35 18.17 1.20
CA GLY A 199 -0.07 18.42 0.53
C GLY A 199 0.98 17.34 0.81
N SER A 200 1.36 17.16 2.10
CA SER A 200 2.12 15.98 2.55
C SER A 200 1.20 15.00 3.24
N ILE A 201 1.14 13.76 2.75
CA ILE A 201 0.36 12.73 3.43
C ILE A 201 1.08 12.23 4.68
N PHE A 202 2.41 12.32 4.75
CA PHE A 202 3.15 11.96 5.97
C PHE A 202 3.39 13.17 6.87
N THR A 203 3.17 13.00 8.17
CA THR A 203 3.65 13.95 9.19
C THR A 203 5.16 13.76 9.43
N ALA A 204 5.81 14.77 10.03
CA ALA A 204 7.22 14.65 10.40
C ALA A 204 7.47 13.48 11.38
N GLU A 205 6.55 13.24 12.31
CA GLU A 205 6.63 12.13 13.26
C GLU A 205 6.47 10.77 12.57
N GLU A 206 5.55 10.66 11.60
CA GLU A 206 5.38 9.45 10.80
C GLU A 206 6.61 9.17 9.93
N LEU A 207 7.18 10.20 9.29
CA LEU A 207 8.44 10.07 8.54
C LEU A 207 9.58 9.63 9.45
N GLU A 208 9.66 10.14 10.69
CA GLU A 208 10.66 9.70 11.66
C GLU A 208 10.45 8.21 12.03
N LYS A 209 9.21 7.80 12.32
CA LYS A 209 8.87 6.40 12.63
C LYS A 209 9.21 5.46 11.48
N LEU A 210 8.88 5.84 10.24
CA LEU A 210 9.14 5.06 9.03
C LEU A 210 10.65 4.94 8.77
N ASN A 211 11.39 6.04 8.88
CA ASN A 211 12.82 6.10 8.59
C ASN A 211 13.74 5.64 9.74
N LYS A 212 13.22 5.08 10.83
CA LYS A 212 14.03 4.61 11.97
C LYS A 212 14.94 3.44 11.57
N LYS A 213 16.13 3.74 11.03
CA LYS A 213 17.32 2.86 11.02
C LYS A 213 18.52 3.63 11.59
N LYS A 214 19.09 3.14 12.70
CA LYS A 214 20.49 3.33 13.24
C LYS A 214 20.75 3.86 14.67
N ASP A 215 19.79 4.11 15.57
CA ASP A 215 20.19 4.58 16.92
C ASP A 215 20.53 3.48 17.94
N GLN A 216 20.26 2.20 17.65
CA GLN A 216 20.60 1.11 18.57
C GLN A 216 22.00 0.50 18.39
N TRP A 217 22.70 0.74 17.27
CA TRP A 217 24.05 0.18 17.06
C TRP A 217 25.19 1.13 17.51
N ARG A 218 24.95 2.46 17.57
CA ARG A 218 25.95 3.45 18.02
C ARG A 218 26.05 3.61 19.54
N ARG A 219 25.23 2.89 20.32
CA ARG A 219 25.28 2.89 21.80
C ARG A 219 25.89 1.60 22.39
N SER A 220 26.41 0.71 21.55
CA SER A 220 27.02 -0.57 21.94
C SER A 220 28.42 -0.78 21.35
N GLN A 221 29.17 0.30 21.13
CA GLN A 221 30.62 0.29 20.88
C GLN A 221 31.30 1.16 21.93
#